data_AF-A0AAU2CZE3-F1
#
_entry.id   AF-A0AAU2CZE3-F1
#
_cell.length_a   1.000
_cell.length_b   1.000
_cell.length_c   1.000
_cell.angle_alpha   90.00
_cell.angle_beta   90.00
_cell.angle_gamma   90.00
#
_symmetry.space_group_name_H-M   'P 1'
#
loop_
_entity.id
_entity.type
_entity.pdbx_description
1 polymer ?
#
loop_
_entity_poly.entity_id
_entity_poly.type
_entity_poly.pdbx_seq_one_letter_code
_entity_poly.pdbx_strand_id
1 'polypeptide(L)'
;MSEDTRSEMYAELAAVGPYGVRPGHALITMVEPHPGHEYAYNRWYEDDHYYAGAMAMPWLYSGRRWVATRDLQLLRYPEKSAIAQPVTAGCYISTYWIADGRYDDHMKWTVAINKRLNRDARVYHDRTHVFTAFQDHEATVYRDGAAGPRDFHALDHPYAGLVVEVIDAESAEQREELLRWLRSRHLPKRVAGSPAAMVTVFRPTPLPGDRMTYVRQVEGVETRLTLLWFLQADPRECWEAYFADLDAPVREAGLGRVELVAPFVPTVPGTDTYVDRLR
;
A
#
# COMPACT_ATOMS: atom_id res chain seq x y z
N MET A 1 -23.85 -30.76 13.52
CA MET A 1 -22.54 -30.48 14.11
C MET A 1 -22.66 -29.13 14.77
N SER A 2 -22.34 -29.01 16.06
CA SER A 2 -22.23 -27.69 16.69
C SER A 2 -21.13 -26.94 15.96
N GLU A 3 -21.42 -25.79 15.35
CA GLU A 3 -20.36 -24.94 14.80
C GLU A 3 -19.52 -24.42 15.96
N ASP A 4 -18.27 -24.89 16.08
CA ASP A 4 -17.32 -24.39 17.08
C ASP A 4 -16.87 -22.98 16.68
N THR A 5 -17.60 -21.97 17.12
CA THR A 5 -17.33 -20.55 16.82
C THR A 5 -16.39 -19.89 17.84
N ARG A 6 -16.11 -20.56 18.97
CA ARG A 6 -15.30 -20.02 20.08
C ARG A 6 -15.66 -18.60 20.51
N SER A 7 -16.95 -18.27 20.55
CA SER A 7 -17.44 -16.89 20.71
C SER A 7 -16.90 -16.17 21.96
N GLU A 8 -16.68 -16.90 23.07
CA GLU A 8 -16.15 -16.31 24.32
C GLU A 8 -14.74 -15.73 24.14
N MET A 9 -13.89 -16.37 23.33
CA MET A 9 -12.52 -15.92 23.05
C MET A 9 -12.49 -14.53 22.40
N TYR A 10 -13.51 -14.18 21.60
CA TYR A 10 -13.59 -12.85 20.98
C TYR A 10 -13.74 -11.74 22.03
N ALA A 11 -14.51 -11.99 23.11
CA ALA A 11 -14.66 -11.02 24.18
C ALA A 11 -13.35 -10.82 24.96
N GLU A 12 -12.63 -11.91 25.22
CA GLU A 12 -11.33 -11.88 25.89
C GLU A 12 -10.28 -11.11 25.07
N LEU A 13 -10.19 -11.40 23.76
CA LEU A 13 -9.26 -10.72 22.85
C LEU A 13 -9.54 -9.21 22.74
N ALA A 14 -10.81 -8.81 22.73
CA ALA A 14 -11.22 -7.41 22.65
C ALA A 14 -10.95 -6.62 23.95
N ALA A 15 -10.88 -7.30 25.10
CA ALA A 15 -10.73 -6.67 26.41
C ALA A 15 -9.28 -6.27 26.78
N VAL A 16 -8.28 -6.69 25.99
CA VAL A 16 -6.86 -6.49 26.30
C VAL A 16 -6.08 -5.91 25.13
N GLY A 17 -4.99 -5.20 25.41
CA GLY A 17 -4.07 -4.66 24.42
C GLY A 17 -4.51 -3.35 23.76
N PRO A 18 -3.73 -2.81 22.81
CA PRO A 18 -4.03 -1.54 22.16
C PRO A 18 -5.35 -1.55 21.38
N TYR A 19 -6.14 -0.48 21.49
CA TYR A 19 -7.40 -0.32 20.75
C TYR A 19 -7.56 1.14 20.31
N GLY A 20 -6.82 1.52 19.28
CA GLY A 20 -6.79 2.88 18.76
C GLY A 20 -6.95 2.92 17.24
N VAL A 21 -7.24 4.12 16.73
CA VAL A 21 -7.44 4.36 15.29
C VAL A 21 -6.15 4.71 14.55
N ARG A 22 -5.03 4.89 15.25
CA ARG A 22 -3.76 5.26 14.61
C ARG A 22 -3.31 4.10 13.69
N PRO A 23 -3.01 4.37 12.40
CA PRO A 23 -2.35 3.39 11.55
C PRO A 23 -0.93 3.17 12.10
N GLY A 24 -0.66 2.00 12.67
CA GLY A 24 0.69 1.62 13.06
C GLY A 24 1.43 0.88 11.96
N HIS A 25 0.69 0.17 11.12
CA HIS A 25 1.26 -0.59 10.01
C HIS A 25 0.32 -0.56 8.80
N ALA A 26 0.82 -0.96 7.65
CA ALA A 26 0.06 -1.13 6.44
C ALA A 26 0.38 -2.45 5.75
N LEU A 27 -0.61 -3.05 5.09
CA LEU A 27 -0.36 -3.99 3.99
C LEU A 27 -0.50 -3.21 2.68
N ILE A 28 0.58 -3.17 1.89
CA ILE A 28 0.60 -2.52 0.59
C ILE A 28 0.92 -3.61 -0.45
N THR A 29 -0.02 -3.86 -1.37
CA THR A 29 0.06 -4.95 -2.35
C THR A 29 -0.24 -4.46 -3.75
N MET A 30 0.80 -4.26 -4.55
CA MET A 30 0.76 -3.95 -5.98
C MET A 30 0.91 -5.23 -6.79
N VAL A 31 -0.06 -5.47 -7.69
CA VAL A 31 -0.26 -6.74 -8.38
C VAL A 31 -0.48 -6.52 -9.86
N GLU A 32 0.09 -7.43 -10.65
CA GLU A 32 -0.05 -7.54 -12.09
C GLU A 32 -0.79 -8.84 -12.43
N PRO A 33 -2.06 -8.81 -12.82
CA PRO A 33 -2.73 -9.98 -13.40
C PRO A 33 -2.00 -10.44 -14.66
N HIS A 34 -1.98 -11.74 -14.92
CA HIS A 34 -1.42 -12.22 -16.19
C HIS A 34 -2.29 -11.77 -17.38
N PRO A 35 -1.73 -11.56 -18.59
CA PRO A 35 -2.53 -11.14 -19.74
C PRO A 35 -3.73 -12.06 -20.00
N GLY A 36 -4.93 -11.50 -20.10
CA GLY A 36 -6.19 -12.24 -20.26
C GLY A 36 -6.89 -12.60 -18.94
N HIS A 37 -6.25 -12.34 -17.80
CA HIS A 37 -6.76 -12.65 -16.46
C HIS A 37 -7.21 -11.41 -15.69
N GLU A 38 -7.21 -10.23 -16.31
CA GLU A 38 -7.54 -8.95 -15.68
C GLU A 38 -8.93 -8.94 -15.04
N TYR A 39 -9.94 -9.38 -15.80
CA TYR A 39 -11.32 -9.46 -15.33
C TYR A 39 -11.49 -10.45 -14.18
N ALA A 40 -10.97 -11.67 -14.35
CA ALA A 40 -11.10 -12.73 -13.35
C ALA A 40 -10.36 -12.38 -12.05
N TYR A 41 -9.17 -11.77 -12.15
CA TYR A 41 -8.49 -11.22 -10.99
C TYR A 41 -9.32 -10.11 -10.33
N ASN A 42 -9.87 -9.16 -11.09
CA ASN A 42 -10.68 -8.07 -10.53
C ASN A 42 -11.87 -8.62 -9.73
N ARG A 43 -12.65 -9.53 -10.33
CA ARG A 43 -13.81 -10.15 -9.67
C ARG A 43 -13.42 -10.97 -8.45
N TRP A 44 -12.40 -11.82 -8.55
CA TRP A 44 -11.91 -12.58 -7.41
C TRP A 44 -11.45 -11.67 -6.26
N TYR A 45 -10.68 -10.63 -6.58
CA TYR A 45 -10.15 -9.76 -5.56
C TYR A 45 -11.27 -8.97 -4.88
N GLU A 46 -12.19 -8.43 -5.64
CA GLU A 46 -13.27 -7.60 -5.11
C GLU A 46 -14.34 -8.39 -4.36
N ASP A 47 -14.79 -9.51 -4.93
CA ASP A 47 -15.93 -10.27 -4.41
C ASP A 47 -15.54 -11.18 -3.25
N ASP A 48 -14.27 -11.55 -3.16
CA ASP A 48 -13.79 -12.50 -2.15
C ASP A 48 -12.53 -12.02 -1.42
N HIS A 49 -11.41 -11.87 -2.13
CA HIS A 49 -10.11 -11.75 -1.48
C HIS A 49 -9.95 -10.49 -0.64
N TYR A 50 -10.51 -9.37 -1.09
CA TYR A 50 -10.50 -8.10 -0.37
C TYR A 50 -11.15 -8.24 1.01
N TYR A 51 -12.21 -9.03 1.12
CA TYR A 51 -12.91 -9.25 2.37
C TYR A 51 -12.31 -10.43 3.16
N ALA A 52 -12.37 -11.64 2.60
CA ALA A 52 -11.97 -12.85 3.29
C ALA A 52 -10.45 -12.96 3.50
N GLY A 53 -9.68 -12.34 2.61
CA GLY A 53 -8.21 -12.29 2.65
C GLY A 53 -7.64 -10.98 3.20
N ALA A 54 -8.48 -10.05 3.69
CA ALA A 54 -8.01 -8.84 4.37
C ALA A 54 -9.05 -8.23 5.33
N MET A 55 -10.13 -7.61 4.85
CA MET A 55 -11.02 -6.78 5.68
C MET A 55 -11.77 -7.52 6.79
N ALA A 56 -11.93 -8.85 6.71
CA ALA A 56 -12.49 -9.67 7.77
C ALA A 56 -11.45 -10.08 8.84
N MET A 57 -10.17 -9.75 8.64
CA MET A 57 -9.11 -10.04 9.60
C MET A 57 -9.12 -9.00 10.74
N PRO A 58 -8.94 -9.43 12.00
CA PRO A 58 -8.76 -8.52 13.11
C PRO A 58 -7.64 -7.51 12.87
N TRP A 59 -7.86 -6.30 13.41
CA TRP A 59 -6.92 -5.18 13.44
C TRP A 59 -6.63 -4.48 12.11
N LEU A 60 -7.05 -5.07 10.98
CA LEU A 60 -7.02 -4.43 9.67
C LEU A 60 -8.35 -3.68 9.46
N TYR A 61 -8.38 -2.40 9.83
CA TYR A 61 -9.64 -1.68 10.05
C TYR A 61 -10.11 -0.83 8.86
N SER A 62 -9.22 -0.54 7.90
CA SER A 62 -9.56 0.24 6.71
C SER A 62 -8.76 -0.27 5.52
N GLY A 63 -9.34 -0.17 4.33
CA GLY A 63 -8.79 -0.69 3.10
C GLY A 63 -9.22 0.14 1.91
N ARG A 64 -8.41 0.17 0.86
CA ARG A 64 -8.79 0.71 -0.45
C ARG A 64 -8.05 0.03 -1.58
N ARG A 65 -8.76 -0.10 -2.71
CA ARG A 65 -8.23 -0.58 -3.99
C ARG A 65 -8.07 0.58 -4.96
N TRP A 66 -6.99 0.52 -5.72
CA TRP A 66 -6.63 1.49 -6.73
C TRP A 66 -6.16 0.78 -7.99
N VAL A 67 -6.28 1.46 -9.12
CA VAL A 67 -5.95 0.94 -10.44
C VAL A 67 -5.21 1.99 -11.25
N ALA A 68 -4.21 1.53 -11.99
CA ALA A 68 -3.51 2.30 -12.99
C ALA A 68 -3.94 1.78 -14.37
N THR A 69 -4.78 2.57 -15.05
CA THR A 69 -5.01 2.38 -16.48
C THR A 69 -3.72 2.56 -17.26
N ARG A 70 -3.69 2.13 -18.52
CA ARG A 70 -2.47 2.10 -19.32
C ARG A 70 -1.77 3.46 -19.42
N ASP A 71 -2.54 4.53 -19.58
CA ASP A 71 -2.04 5.91 -19.57
C ASP A 71 -1.40 6.31 -18.24
N LEU A 72 -1.94 5.89 -17.08
CA LEU A 72 -1.29 6.09 -15.78
C LEU A 72 -0.02 5.26 -15.62
N GLN A 73 -0.01 4.03 -16.14
CA GLN A 73 1.17 3.17 -16.10
C GLN A 73 2.33 3.78 -16.88
N LEU A 74 2.05 4.49 -17.98
CA LEU A 74 3.06 5.13 -18.83
C LEU A 74 3.68 6.39 -18.21
N LEU A 75 3.09 6.94 -17.14
CA LEU A 75 3.66 8.06 -16.38
C LEU A 75 4.80 7.62 -15.44
N ARG A 76 4.94 6.31 -15.20
CA ARG A 76 5.80 5.79 -14.13
C ARG A 76 7.28 5.92 -14.45
N TYR A 77 8.06 6.15 -13.41
CA TYR A 77 9.51 6.24 -13.49
C TYR A 77 10.16 5.77 -12.18
N PRO A 78 11.48 5.51 -12.15
CA PRO A 78 12.41 5.47 -13.29
C PRO A 78 12.14 4.29 -14.23
N GLU A 79 12.58 4.38 -15.49
CA GLU A 79 12.44 3.28 -16.48
C GLU A 79 13.05 1.96 -15.96
N LYS A 80 14.20 2.05 -15.27
CA LYS A 80 14.86 0.95 -14.58
C LYS A 80 14.53 1.02 -13.10
N SER A 81 13.59 0.19 -12.66
CA SER A 81 13.11 0.15 -11.28
C SER A 81 13.47 -1.18 -10.61
N ALA A 82 13.92 -1.13 -9.36
CA ALA A 82 14.06 -2.31 -8.53
C ALA A 82 12.71 -2.84 -7.97
N ILE A 83 11.61 -2.13 -8.20
CA ILE A 83 10.27 -2.49 -7.73
C ILE A 83 9.44 -3.14 -8.84
N ALA A 84 9.47 -2.59 -10.06
CA ALA A 84 8.66 -3.05 -11.17
C ALA A 84 9.48 -3.19 -12.45
N GLN A 85 9.46 -4.37 -13.07
CA GLN A 85 10.17 -4.65 -14.32
C GLN A 85 9.23 -5.36 -15.31
N PRO A 86 8.74 -4.67 -16.37
CA PRO A 86 8.94 -3.25 -16.67
C PRO A 86 8.32 -2.33 -15.60
N VAL A 87 8.71 -1.05 -15.55
CA VAL A 87 8.17 -0.09 -14.56
C VAL A 87 6.64 0.08 -14.66
N THR A 88 6.07 -0.24 -15.81
CA THR A 88 4.61 -0.24 -16.02
C THR A 88 3.88 -1.40 -15.34
N ALA A 89 4.58 -2.40 -14.82
CA ALA A 89 3.97 -3.57 -14.16
C ALA A 89 3.34 -3.21 -12.82
N GLY A 90 2.23 -3.87 -12.49
CA GLY A 90 1.45 -3.65 -11.27
C GLY A 90 0.30 -2.70 -11.52
N CYS A 91 -0.68 -3.10 -12.33
CA CYS A 91 -1.84 -2.26 -12.67
C CYS A 91 -2.84 -2.10 -11.52
N TYR A 92 -2.83 -2.99 -10.52
CA TYR A 92 -3.64 -2.84 -9.30
C TYR A 92 -2.76 -2.62 -8.07
N ILE A 93 -3.24 -1.81 -7.13
CA ILE A 93 -2.66 -1.74 -5.79
C ILE A 93 -3.77 -1.71 -4.74
N SER A 94 -3.61 -2.48 -3.68
CA SER A 94 -4.47 -2.40 -2.49
C SER A 94 -3.64 -1.95 -1.30
N THR A 95 -4.24 -1.08 -0.50
CA THR A 95 -3.65 -0.49 0.70
C THR A 95 -4.58 -0.76 1.88
N TYR A 96 -4.03 -1.21 3.00
CA TYR A 96 -4.82 -1.54 4.19
C TYR A 96 -4.13 -1.05 5.46
N TRP A 97 -4.90 -0.48 6.40
CA TRP A 97 -4.40 -0.02 7.69
C TRP A 97 -4.55 -1.08 8.77
N ILE A 98 -3.46 -1.29 9.50
CA ILE A 98 -3.41 -2.16 10.68
C ILE A 98 -3.21 -1.26 11.90
N ALA A 99 -4.00 -1.51 12.93
CA ALA A 99 -3.96 -0.74 14.17
C ALA A 99 -2.57 -0.79 14.85
N ASP A 100 -2.18 0.34 15.42
CA ASP A 100 -0.94 0.48 16.19
C ASP A 100 -0.86 -0.52 17.36
N GLY A 101 0.29 -1.17 17.50
CA GLY A 101 0.55 -2.21 18.48
C GLY A 101 -0.18 -3.55 18.25
N ARG A 102 -0.75 -3.79 17.07
CA ARG A 102 -1.48 -5.02 16.73
C ARG A 102 -0.90 -5.86 15.59
N TYR A 103 0.28 -5.49 15.09
CA TYR A 103 0.92 -6.20 13.98
C TYR A 103 1.09 -7.69 14.23
N ASP A 104 1.67 -8.10 15.36
CA ASP A 104 1.92 -9.52 15.63
C ASP A 104 0.65 -10.36 15.71
N ASP A 105 -0.42 -9.81 16.32
CA ASP A 105 -1.73 -10.45 16.39
C ASP A 105 -2.34 -10.58 14.99
N HIS A 106 -2.27 -9.51 14.19
CA HIS A 106 -2.70 -9.51 12.80
C HIS A 106 -1.92 -10.54 11.97
N MET A 107 -0.60 -10.65 12.14
CA MET A 107 0.24 -11.58 11.39
C MET A 107 -0.09 -13.04 11.70
N LYS A 108 -0.33 -13.39 12.96
CA LYS A 108 -0.80 -14.75 13.34
C LYS A 108 -2.10 -15.09 12.62
N TRP A 109 -3.05 -14.16 12.60
CA TRP A 109 -4.34 -14.36 11.91
C TRP A 109 -4.15 -14.50 10.40
N THR A 110 -3.37 -13.60 9.79
CA THR A 110 -3.06 -13.60 8.36
C THR A 110 -2.46 -14.93 7.90
N VAL A 111 -1.48 -15.48 8.63
CA VAL A 111 -0.89 -16.78 8.30
C VAL A 111 -1.93 -17.90 8.36
N ALA A 112 -2.76 -17.93 9.40
CA ALA A 112 -3.78 -18.96 9.57
C ALA A 112 -4.87 -18.91 8.48
N ILE A 113 -5.42 -17.73 8.19
CA ILE A 113 -6.47 -17.59 7.18
C ILE A 113 -5.93 -17.82 5.78
N ASN A 114 -4.69 -17.42 5.48
CA ASN A 114 -4.10 -17.68 4.17
C ASN A 114 -3.88 -19.19 3.93
N LYS A 115 -3.42 -19.94 4.93
CA LYS A 115 -3.37 -21.42 4.88
C LYS A 115 -4.75 -22.02 4.59
N ARG A 116 -5.80 -21.51 5.24
CA ARG A 116 -7.19 -21.94 5.00
C ARG A 116 -7.65 -21.61 3.59
N LEU A 117 -7.48 -20.38 3.11
CA LEU A 117 -7.92 -19.95 1.78
C LEU A 117 -7.24 -20.76 0.67
N ASN A 118 -5.96 -21.12 0.82
CA ASN A 118 -5.28 -22.02 -0.12
C ASN A 118 -5.92 -23.41 -0.13
N ARG A 119 -6.11 -24.02 1.05
CA ARG A 119 -6.75 -25.34 1.18
C ARG A 119 -8.16 -25.34 0.57
N ASP A 120 -8.90 -24.26 0.75
CA ASP A 120 -10.26 -24.10 0.26
C ASP A 120 -10.30 -23.65 -1.23
N ALA A 121 -9.16 -23.62 -1.93
CA ALA A 121 -9.00 -23.23 -3.34
C ALA A 121 -9.53 -21.82 -3.69
N ARG A 122 -9.39 -20.88 -2.76
CA ARG A 122 -9.86 -19.48 -2.86
C ARG A 122 -8.75 -18.48 -3.17
N VAL A 123 -7.60 -18.94 -3.66
CA VAL A 123 -6.47 -18.09 -4.05
C VAL A 123 -6.32 -18.10 -5.56
N TYR A 124 -6.32 -16.92 -6.19
CA TYR A 124 -6.27 -16.78 -7.64
C TYR A 124 -4.83 -16.67 -8.17
N HIS A 125 -4.29 -17.73 -8.78
CA HIS A 125 -2.85 -17.80 -9.02
C HIS A 125 -2.34 -17.10 -10.29
N ASP A 126 -3.20 -16.72 -11.23
CA ASP A 126 -2.82 -16.07 -12.49
C ASP A 126 -2.53 -14.57 -12.31
N ARG A 127 -1.58 -14.28 -11.42
CA ARG A 127 -1.13 -12.95 -11.04
C ARG A 127 0.32 -12.97 -10.58
N THR A 128 0.96 -11.83 -10.67
CA THR A 128 2.29 -11.57 -10.12
C THR A 128 2.17 -10.49 -9.05
N HIS A 129 2.67 -10.78 -7.84
CA HIS A 129 2.92 -9.74 -6.85
C HIS A 129 4.14 -8.94 -7.28
N VAL A 130 3.93 -7.70 -7.73
CA VAL A 130 5.02 -6.80 -8.14
C VAL A 130 5.68 -6.20 -6.90
N PHE A 131 4.87 -5.75 -5.95
CA PHE A 131 5.34 -5.24 -4.67
C PHE A 131 4.32 -5.61 -3.60
N THR A 132 4.68 -6.44 -2.62
CA THR A 132 3.76 -6.81 -1.55
C THR A 132 4.50 -6.93 -0.24
N ALA A 133 4.22 -6.01 0.67
CA ALA A 133 4.88 -5.97 1.96
C ALA A 133 3.90 -5.48 3.04
N PHE A 134 4.07 -6.05 4.23
CA PHE A 134 3.68 -5.35 5.44
C PHE A 134 4.73 -4.29 5.75
N GLN A 135 4.29 -3.13 6.23
CA GLN A 135 5.17 -2.00 6.46
C GLN A 135 4.78 -1.25 7.74
N ASP A 136 5.78 -0.81 8.49
CA ASP A 136 5.61 0.02 9.68
C ASP A 136 5.35 1.47 9.29
N HIS A 137 4.41 2.13 9.98
CA HIS A 137 4.15 3.55 9.81
C HIS A 137 5.25 4.37 10.48
N GLU A 138 5.89 5.25 9.71
CA GLU A 138 7.01 6.07 10.17
C GLU A 138 6.60 7.55 10.36
N ALA A 139 5.77 8.07 9.46
CA ALA A 139 5.31 9.46 9.53
C ALA A 139 4.04 9.71 8.72
N THR A 140 3.37 10.82 9.03
CA THR A 140 2.41 11.44 8.13
C THR A 140 2.61 12.94 8.11
N VAL A 141 2.67 13.50 6.90
CA VAL A 141 2.73 14.95 6.67
C VAL A 141 1.41 15.39 6.07
N TYR A 142 0.77 16.35 6.73
CA TYR A 142 -0.54 16.86 6.36
C TYR A 142 -0.39 18.22 5.71
N ARG A 143 -1.03 18.45 4.56
CA ARG A 143 -1.09 19.78 3.95
C ARG A 143 -1.86 20.76 4.83
N ASP A 144 -3.04 20.33 5.31
CA ASP A 144 -3.99 21.20 6.01
C ASP A 144 -3.97 21.00 7.54
N GLY A 145 -2.95 20.31 8.06
CA GLY A 145 -2.80 20.05 9.49
C GLY A 145 -4.01 19.33 10.12
N ALA A 146 -4.68 19.99 11.07
CA ALA A 146 -5.87 19.47 11.74
C ALA A 146 -7.20 19.86 11.06
N ALA A 147 -7.17 20.76 10.07
CA ALA A 147 -8.37 21.21 9.36
C ALA A 147 -8.77 20.28 8.20
N GLY A 148 -7.88 19.37 7.79
CA GLY A 148 -8.13 18.40 6.72
C GLY A 148 -8.31 16.96 7.22
N PRO A 149 -8.44 16.00 6.29
CA PRO A 149 -8.47 14.58 6.61
C PRO A 149 -7.20 14.15 7.38
N ARG A 150 -7.33 13.06 8.15
CA ARG A 150 -6.24 12.46 8.94
C ARG A 150 -5.82 11.13 8.32
N ASP A 151 -4.66 10.61 8.69
CA ASP A 151 -4.13 9.33 8.18
C ASP A 151 -5.12 8.16 8.35
N PHE A 152 -5.79 8.09 9.49
CA PHE A 152 -6.83 7.09 9.76
C PHE A 152 -8.10 7.27 8.92
N HIS A 153 -8.31 8.43 8.29
CA HIS A 153 -9.37 8.64 7.30
C HIS A 153 -8.93 8.34 5.86
N ALA A 154 -7.64 8.07 5.62
CA ALA A 154 -7.05 8.20 4.29
C ALA A 154 -7.63 7.24 3.25
N LEU A 155 -8.05 6.04 3.67
CA LEU A 155 -8.60 5.03 2.77
C LEU A 155 -10.12 5.18 2.59
N ASP A 156 -10.81 5.86 3.49
CA ASP A 156 -12.25 6.12 3.41
C ASP A 156 -12.56 7.44 2.68
N HIS A 157 -11.70 8.45 2.84
CA HIS A 157 -11.87 9.75 2.22
C HIS A 157 -11.86 9.63 0.69
N PRO A 158 -12.75 10.30 -0.07
CA PRO A 158 -12.92 10.09 -1.50
C PRO A 158 -11.82 10.77 -2.34
N TYR A 159 -10.55 10.45 -2.08
CA TYR A 159 -9.43 10.89 -2.88
C TYR A 159 -9.55 10.41 -4.33
N ALA A 160 -9.30 11.34 -5.26
CA ALA A 160 -9.36 11.11 -6.69
C ALA A 160 -8.12 10.37 -7.21
N GLY A 161 -7.03 10.38 -6.45
CA GLY A 161 -5.78 9.73 -6.85
C GLY A 161 -4.92 9.26 -5.67
N LEU A 162 -4.03 8.33 -6.00
CA LEU A 162 -2.94 7.88 -5.15
C LEU A 162 -1.65 7.94 -5.98
N VAL A 163 -0.57 8.48 -5.42
CA VAL A 163 0.78 8.27 -5.97
C VAL A 163 1.59 7.46 -4.96
N VAL A 164 2.22 6.39 -5.44
CA VAL A 164 3.14 5.56 -4.68
C VAL A 164 4.55 5.96 -5.07
N GLU A 165 5.34 6.36 -4.10
CA GLU A 165 6.77 6.63 -4.29
C GLU A 165 7.57 5.66 -3.42
N VAL A 166 8.62 5.06 -3.98
CA VAL A 166 9.55 4.19 -3.24
C VAL A 166 10.95 4.77 -3.37
N ILE A 167 11.60 5.01 -2.24
CA ILE A 167 12.96 5.53 -2.16
C ILE A 167 13.84 4.48 -1.47
N ASP A 168 14.97 4.13 -2.09
CA ASP A 168 15.95 3.20 -1.56
C ASP A 168 17.19 3.98 -1.11
N ALA A 169 17.49 3.92 0.19
CA ALA A 169 18.73 4.47 0.74
C ALA A 169 19.88 3.47 0.61
N GLU A 170 21.13 3.91 0.73
CA GLU A 170 22.29 2.99 0.64
C GLU A 170 22.48 2.15 1.91
N SER A 171 21.90 2.57 3.04
CA SER A 171 21.96 1.82 4.31
C SER A 171 20.76 2.13 5.22
N ALA A 172 20.60 1.34 6.27
CA ALA A 172 19.58 1.58 7.29
C ALA A 172 19.79 2.91 8.03
N GLU A 173 21.04 3.31 8.28
CA GLU A 173 21.37 4.59 8.91
C GLU A 173 21.01 5.77 7.99
N GLN A 174 21.28 5.64 6.68
CA GLN A 174 20.90 6.66 5.71
C GLN A 174 19.38 6.73 5.52
N ARG A 175 18.65 5.60 5.61
CA ARG A 175 17.18 5.58 5.61
C ARG A 175 16.61 6.42 6.76
N GLU A 176 17.20 6.38 7.95
CA GLU A 176 16.80 7.24 9.07
C GLU A 176 17.08 8.73 8.81
N GLU A 177 18.18 9.04 8.12
CA GLU A 177 18.46 10.40 7.66
C GLU A 177 17.46 10.90 6.60
N LEU A 178 17.16 10.05 5.62
CA LEU A 178 16.15 10.26 4.61
C LEU A 178 14.78 10.54 5.26
N LEU A 179 14.34 9.71 6.21
CA LEU A 179 13.07 9.90 6.92
C LEU A 179 13.03 11.26 7.65
N ARG A 180 14.12 11.64 8.34
CA ARG A 180 14.21 12.94 9.01
C ARG A 180 14.13 14.10 8.02
N TRP A 181 14.83 14.00 6.89
CA TRP A 181 14.81 15.02 5.83
C TRP A 181 13.43 15.13 5.16
N LEU A 182 12.81 13.99 4.83
CA LEU A 182 11.45 13.91 4.29
C LEU A 182 10.45 14.63 5.19
N ARG A 183 10.41 14.26 6.47
CA ARG A 183 9.45 14.78 7.45
C ARG A 183 9.64 16.26 7.77
N SER A 184 10.89 16.71 7.90
CA SER A 184 11.19 18.06 8.42
C SER A 184 11.37 19.13 7.35
N ARG A 185 11.70 18.75 6.10
CA ARG A 185 12.06 19.71 5.06
C ARG A 185 11.36 19.45 3.73
N HIS A 186 11.46 18.24 3.19
CA HIS A 186 11.03 17.99 1.82
C HIS A 186 9.50 17.91 1.69
N LEU A 187 8.85 16.99 2.41
CA LEU A 187 7.41 16.77 2.30
C LEU A 187 6.58 18.00 2.70
N PRO A 188 6.86 18.73 3.81
CA PRO A 188 6.10 19.93 4.14
C PRO A 188 6.09 20.99 3.03
N LYS A 189 7.21 21.13 2.30
CA LYS A 189 7.30 22.05 1.16
C LYS A 189 6.54 21.53 -0.06
N ARG A 190 6.62 20.22 -0.34
CA ARG A 190 5.95 19.61 -1.51
C ARG A 190 4.44 19.55 -1.35
N VAL A 191 3.92 19.29 -0.15
CA VAL A 191 2.47 19.20 0.05
C VAL A 191 1.79 20.57 0.05
N ALA A 192 2.49 21.62 0.48
CA ALA A 192 1.96 22.97 0.56
C ALA A 192 1.48 23.48 -0.82
N GLY A 193 0.18 23.78 -0.93
CA GLY A 193 -0.43 24.23 -2.19
C GLY A 193 -0.54 23.16 -3.29
N SER A 194 -0.23 21.91 -2.99
CA SER A 194 -0.36 20.79 -3.92
C SER A 194 -1.76 20.13 -3.84
N PRO A 195 -2.15 19.32 -4.83
CA PRO A 195 -3.36 18.48 -4.74
C PRO A 195 -3.24 17.34 -3.72
N ALA A 196 -2.06 17.05 -3.18
CA ALA A 196 -1.87 16.04 -2.14
C ALA A 196 -2.30 16.58 -0.78
N ALA A 197 -3.36 16.01 -0.20
CA ALA A 197 -3.86 16.40 1.12
C ALA A 197 -2.95 15.90 2.25
N MET A 198 -2.31 14.73 2.04
CA MET A 198 -1.33 14.16 2.97
C MET A 198 -0.39 13.20 2.26
N VAL A 199 0.73 12.92 2.92
CA VAL A 199 1.67 11.86 2.57
C VAL A 199 1.93 11.00 3.79
N THR A 200 1.70 9.70 3.69
CA THR A 200 2.08 8.72 4.72
C THR A 200 3.36 8.02 4.31
N VAL A 201 4.32 7.91 5.25
CA VAL A 201 5.62 7.28 5.03
C VAL A 201 5.66 5.96 5.79
N PHE A 202 6.08 4.91 5.10
CA PHE A 202 6.17 3.56 5.64
C PHE A 202 7.56 2.95 5.39
N ARG A 203 7.93 1.99 6.22
CA ARG A 203 9.13 1.18 6.05
C ARG A 203 8.75 -0.30 5.98
N PRO A 204 9.21 -1.08 4.99
CA PRO A 204 8.90 -2.50 4.91
C PRO A 204 9.36 -3.28 6.15
N THR A 205 8.58 -4.27 6.54
CA THR A 205 8.84 -5.14 7.68
C THR A 205 9.23 -6.54 7.18
N PRO A 206 10.22 -7.22 7.77
CA PRO A 206 10.51 -8.62 7.45
C PRO A 206 9.28 -9.50 7.65
N LEU A 207 9.03 -10.41 6.70
CA LEU A 207 7.94 -11.36 6.83
C LEU A 207 8.33 -12.51 7.79
N PRO A 208 7.39 -13.06 8.57
CA PRO A 208 7.68 -14.12 9.54
C PRO A 208 8.20 -15.40 8.86
N GLY A 209 9.00 -16.18 9.59
CA GLY A 209 9.66 -17.37 9.06
C GLY A 209 8.70 -18.52 8.71
N ASP A 210 7.48 -18.53 9.27
CA ASP A 210 6.45 -19.54 9.04
C ASP A 210 5.41 -19.15 7.97
N ARG A 211 5.70 -18.09 7.20
CA ARG A 211 4.91 -17.67 6.03
C ARG A 211 4.83 -18.77 4.97
N MET A 212 3.83 -18.69 4.10
CA MET A 212 3.69 -19.62 2.97
C MET A 212 4.92 -19.56 2.05
N THR A 213 5.39 -20.71 1.58
CA THR A 213 6.67 -20.85 0.84
C THR A 213 6.73 -20.07 -0.47
N TYR A 214 5.60 -19.84 -1.12
CA TYR A 214 5.52 -19.05 -2.35
C TYR A 214 5.53 -17.53 -2.09
N VAL A 215 5.39 -17.08 -0.84
CA VAL A 215 5.43 -15.66 -0.47
C VAL A 215 6.88 -15.23 -0.34
N ARG A 216 7.30 -14.42 -1.32
CA ARG A 216 8.63 -13.83 -1.35
C ARG A 216 8.68 -12.60 -0.48
N GLN A 217 9.77 -12.45 0.26
CA GLN A 217 10.07 -11.19 0.94
C GLN A 217 10.53 -10.17 -0.11
N VAL A 218 10.08 -8.93 0.03
CA VAL A 218 10.56 -7.83 -0.81
C VAL A 218 12.04 -7.59 -0.56
N GLU A 219 12.76 -7.11 -1.57
CA GLU A 219 14.12 -6.63 -1.40
C GLU A 219 14.14 -5.26 -0.71
N GLY A 220 15.30 -4.86 -0.16
CA GLY A 220 15.49 -3.55 0.45
C GLY A 220 14.66 -3.29 1.71
N VAL A 221 14.27 -4.34 2.44
CA VAL A 221 13.51 -4.22 3.71
C VAL A 221 14.20 -3.29 4.71
N GLU A 222 15.53 -3.30 4.73
CA GLU A 222 16.34 -2.47 5.63
C GLU A 222 16.64 -1.07 5.08
N THR A 223 16.35 -0.77 3.83
CA THR A 223 16.84 0.45 3.18
C THR A 223 15.75 1.31 2.56
N ARG A 224 14.56 0.76 2.33
CA ARG A 224 13.49 1.43 1.58
C ARG A 224 12.50 2.16 2.48
N LEU A 225 11.98 3.26 1.95
CA LEU A 225 10.76 3.91 2.42
C LEU A 225 9.72 3.90 1.29
N THR A 226 8.46 3.61 1.64
CA THR A 226 7.30 3.73 0.74
C THR A 226 6.47 4.92 1.17
N LEU A 227 6.20 5.83 0.25
CA LEU A 227 5.38 7.01 0.44
C LEU A 227 4.08 6.84 -0.32
N LEU A 228 2.96 7.12 0.33
CA LEU A 228 1.64 7.17 -0.29
C LEU A 228 1.11 8.60 -0.24
N TRP A 229 0.99 9.21 -1.41
CA TRP A 229 0.48 10.57 -1.61
C TRP A 229 -1.01 10.51 -1.96
N PHE A 230 -1.87 11.02 -1.08
CA PHE A 230 -3.32 10.97 -1.26
C PHE A 230 -3.83 12.27 -1.90
N LEU A 231 -4.36 12.16 -3.12
CA LEU A 231 -4.67 13.30 -3.99
C LEU A 231 -6.15 13.63 -4.03
N GLN A 232 -6.47 14.91 -3.96
CA GLN A 232 -7.83 15.43 -4.20
C GLN A 232 -8.15 15.66 -5.68
N ALA A 233 -7.16 15.51 -6.57
CA ALA A 233 -7.30 15.61 -8.01
C ALA A 233 -6.87 14.31 -8.69
N ASP A 234 -7.29 14.10 -9.94
CA ASP A 234 -6.80 12.99 -10.75
C ASP A 234 -5.27 13.19 -10.98
N PRO A 235 -4.44 12.14 -10.79
CA PRO A 235 -3.00 12.26 -10.98
C PRO A 235 -2.62 12.78 -12.38
N ARG A 236 -3.41 12.46 -13.42
CA ARG A 236 -3.15 12.87 -14.80
C ARG A 236 -3.18 14.39 -14.99
N GLU A 237 -4.03 15.07 -14.23
CA GLU A 237 -4.23 16.52 -14.34
C GLU A 237 -3.10 17.32 -13.68
N CYS A 238 -2.34 16.68 -12.79
CA CYS A 238 -1.36 17.34 -11.93
C CYS A 238 0.04 16.70 -11.97
N TRP A 239 0.25 15.68 -12.80
CA TRP A 239 1.49 14.89 -12.84
C TRP A 239 2.73 15.76 -13.07
N GLU A 240 2.77 16.48 -14.19
CA GLU A 240 3.92 17.29 -14.60
C GLU A 240 4.28 18.37 -13.56
N ALA A 241 3.27 18.95 -12.92
CA ALA A 241 3.46 20.06 -11.99
C ALA A 241 3.98 19.63 -10.61
N TYR A 242 3.69 18.39 -10.18
CA TYR A 242 3.91 17.99 -8.77
C TYR A 242 4.60 16.63 -8.57
N PHE A 243 4.67 15.78 -9.59
CA PHE A 243 5.11 14.39 -9.41
C PHE A 243 6.14 13.91 -10.42
N ALA A 244 6.33 14.58 -11.56
CA ALA A 244 7.29 14.15 -12.58
C ALA A 244 8.78 14.30 -12.18
N ASP A 245 9.07 15.05 -11.11
CA ASP A 245 10.43 15.43 -10.68
C ASP A 245 10.77 15.01 -9.24
N LEU A 246 10.03 14.08 -8.61
CA LEU A 246 10.27 13.69 -7.20
C LEU A 246 11.68 13.11 -6.95
N ASP A 247 12.33 12.56 -7.98
CA ASP A 247 13.68 12.02 -7.88
C ASP A 247 14.76 13.09 -7.77
N ALA A 248 14.57 14.26 -8.38
CA ALA A 248 15.59 15.29 -8.42
C ALA A 248 15.97 15.79 -7.01
N PRO A 249 15.04 16.16 -6.11
CA PRO A 249 15.37 16.56 -4.75
C PRO A 249 16.02 15.46 -3.90
N VAL A 250 15.62 14.19 -4.09
CA VAL A 250 16.21 13.04 -3.38
C VAL A 250 17.67 12.84 -3.81
N ARG A 251 17.92 12.91 -5.12
CA ARG A 251 19.27 12.83 -5.69
C ARG A 251 20.15 14.00 -5.26
N GLU A 252 19.63 15.23 -5.27
CA GLU A 252 20.36 16.42 -4.81
C GLU A 252 20.71 16.37 -3.32
N ALA A 253 19.83 15.79 -2.51
CA ALA A 253 20.11 15.57 -1.09
C ALA A 253 21.17 14.47 -0.86
N GLY A 254 21.39 13.58 -1.84
CA GLY A 254 22.31 12.45 -1.72
C GLY A 254 21.84 11.38 -0.72
N LEU A 255 20.53 11.30 -0.47
CA LEU A 255 19.95 10.44 0.59
C LEU A 255 19.32 9.15 0.07
N GLY A 256 19.42 8.87 -1.23
CA GLY A 256 18.95 7.63 -1.83
C GLY A 256 18.66 7.76 -3.32
N ARG A 257 17.97 6.76 -3.86
CA ARG A 257 17.43 6.74 -5.22
C ARG A 257 15.94 6.47 -5.19
N VAL A 258 15.19 7.18 -6.04
CA VAL A 258 13.79 6.84 -6.28
C VAL A 258 13.74 5.60 -7.17
N GLU A 259 13.12 4.55 -6.65
CA GLU A 259 12.97 3.26 -7.33
C GLU A 259 11.59 3.09 -7.97
N LEU A 260 10.61 3.88 -7.58
CA LEU A 260 9.29 3.90 -8.22
C LEU A 260 8.58 5.22 -7.90
N VAL A 261 7.92 5.81 -8.89
CA VAL A 261 6.84 6.77 -8.72
C VAL A 261 5.70 6.33 -9.61
N ALA A 262 4.56 5.97 -9.02
CA ALA A 262 3.45 5.34 -9.73
C ALA A 262 2.09 5.93 -9.34
N PRO A 263 1.34 6.51 -10.30
CA PRO A 263 0.01 7.02 -10.04
C PRO A 263 -1.07 5.96 -10.25
N PHE A 264 -2.15 6.09 -9.48
CA PHE A 264 -3.34 5.26 -9.50
C PHE A 264 -4.59 6.12 -9.25
N VAL A 265 -5.73 5.66 -9.76
CA VAL A 265 -7.06 6.18 -9.42
C VAL A 265 -7.84 5.12 -8.62
N PRO A 266 -8.85 5.49 -7.82
CA PRO A 266 -9.64 4.50 -7.09
C PRO A 266 -10.37 3.57 -8.06
N THR A 267 -10.43 2.28 -7.72
CA THR A 267 -11.40 1.37 -8.37
C THR A 267 -12.82 1.77 -7.97
N VAL A 268 -13.82 1.36 -8.77
CA VAL A 268 -15.23 1.52 -8.41
C VAL A 268 -15.76 0.17 -7.90
N PRO A 269 -16.01 0.01 -6.58
CA PRO A 269 -16.51 -1.25 -6.03
C PRO A 269 -17.83 -1.69 -6.67
N GLY A 270 -17.98 -2.99 -6.84
CA GLY A 270 -19.06 -3.68 -7.55
C GLY A 270 -18.89 -3.74 -9.06
N THR A 271 -17.82 -3.20 -9.66
CA THR A 271 -17.77 -2.95 -11.12
C THR A 271 -16.48 -3.41 -11.79
N ASP A 272 -16.53 -3.48 -13.12
CA ASP A 272 -15.39 -3.75 -13.99
C ASP A 272 -14.82 -2.47 -14.62
N THR A 273 -15.12 -1.32 -13.99
CA THR A 273 -14.60 -0.03 -14.45
C THR A 273 -13.08 -0.11 -14.54
N TYR A 274 -12.53 0.24 -15.71
CA TYR A 274 -11.10 0.23 -16.07
C TYR A 274 -10.49 -1.11 -16.47
N VAL A 275 -11.16 -2.26 -16.31
CA VAL A 275 -10.60 -3.58 -16.63
C VAL A 275 -10.15 -3.67 -18.10
N ASP A 276 -10.90 -3.03 -19.00
CA ASP A 276 -10.64 -2.93 -20.45
C ASP A 276 -9.55 -1.89 -20.82
N ARG A 277 -8.99 -1.18 -19.84
CA ARG A 277 -8.04 -0.07 -20.04
C ARG A 277 -6.66 -0.34 -19.43
N LEU A 278 -6.33 -1.59 -19.11
CA LEU A 278 -5.10 -1.94 -18.37
C LEU A 278 -3.89 -2.25 -19.26
N ARG A 279 -4.08 -2.36 -20.58
CA ARG A 279 -3.07 -2.80 -21.55
C ARG A 279 -2.87 -1.79 -22.66
#